data_AF-A0A1S8WWE3-F1
#
_entry.id   AF-A0A1S8WWE3-F1
#
_cell.length_a   1.000
_cell.length_b   1.000
_cell.length_c   1.000
_cell.angle_alpha   90.00
_cell.angle_beta   90.00
_cell.angle_gamma   90.00
#
_symmetry.space_group_name_H-M   'P 1'
#
loop_
_entity.id
_entity.type
_entity.pdbx_description
1 polymer ?
#
loop_
_entity_poly.entity_id
_entity_poly.type
_entity_poly.pdbx_seq_one_letter_code
_entity_poly.pdbx_strand_id
1 'polypeptide(L)'
;MAPQRAVLEVAALQYKYGRSVDVFIEEAFNRRELADNFCFHTPLYDRLQGARQWAQDTLHKHAGDKRDVAFTRAQLESSGTTDDLWNAAQRQLVQTGKMHGFLRQYWAKKILEWCADGPEVAIQWAIYLNDRYSLDGTDPNGYVGIMWAICGVHDQGWPERRIFGKVRYMCYNGCRRWFSVPTFVSRFSDA
;
A
#
# COMPACT_ATOMS: atom_id res chain seq x y z
N MET A 1 11.93 -14.66 14.01
CA MET A 1 13.25 -14.83 13.34
C MET A 1 13.88 -13.46 13.22
N ALA A 2 15.19 -13.30 13.48
CA ALA A 2 15.85 -12.01 13.34
C ALA A 2 16.11 -11.67 11.85
N PRO A 3 15.78 -10.46 11.36
CA PRO A 3 16.03 -10.05 9.97
C PRO A 3 17.50 -10.17 9.55
N GLN A 4 18.43 -9.83 10.45
CA GLN A 4 19.86 -10.00 10.24
C GLN A 4 20.23 -11.45 9.91
N ARG A 5 19.63 -12.43 10.60
CA ARG A 5 19.85 -13.85 10.31
C ARG A 5 19.35 -14.20 8.91
N ALA A 6 18.12 -13.79 8.56
CA ALA A 6 17.57 -14.06 7.22
C ALA A 6 18.46 -13.48 6.10
N VAL A 7 18.95 -12.25 6.25
CA VAL A 7 19.86 -11.60 5.30
C VAL A 7 21.17 -12.37 5.16
N LEU A 8 21.79 -12.82 6.27
CA LEU A 8 23.02 -13.61 6.22
C LEU A 8 22.84 -14.94 5.48
N GLU A 9 21.74 -15.66 5.73
CA GLU A 9 21.46 -16.93 5.06
C GLU A 9 21.21 -16.73 3.55
N VAL A 10 20.49 -15.68 3.16
CA VAL A 10 20.21 -15.41 1.73
C VAL A 10 21.45 -14.88 1.02
N ALA A 11 22.27 -14.04 1.67
CA ALA A 11 23.52 -13.53 1.11
C ALA A 11 24.51 -14.65 0.77
N ALA A 12 24.54 -15.74 1.54
CA ALA A 12 25.37 -16.91 1.24
C ALA A 12 25.01 -17.57 -0.11
N LEU A 13 23.82 -17.30 -0.66
CA LEU A 13 23.36 -17.82 -1.94
C LEU A 13 23.65 -16.89 -3.14
N GLN A 14 24.38 -15.78 -2.93
CA GLN A 14 24.66 -14.77 -3.97
C GLN A 14 25.26 -15.38 -5.24
N TYR A 15 26.20 -16.31 -5.09
CA TYR A 15 26.86 -16.97 -6.22
C TYR A 15 25.90 -17.76 -7.13
N LYS A 16 24.75 -18.21 -6.58
CA LYS A 16 23.77 -19.03 -7.28
C LYS A 16 22.57 -18.24 -7.78
N TYR A 17 22.14 -17.23 -7.03
CA TYR A 17 20.88 -16.49 -7.27
C TYR A 17 21.05 -14.97 -7.20
N GLY A 18 22.19 -14.42 -7.62
CA GLY A 18 22.59 -13.01 -7.43
C GLY A 18 21.45 -11.98 -7.49
N ARG A 19 20.75 -11.86 -8.61
CA ARG A 19 19.64 -10.90 -8.75
C ARG A 19 18.50 -11.11 -7.73
N SER A 20 18.16 -12.35 -7.42
CA SER A 20 17.08 -12.64 -6.44
C SER A 20 17.51 -12.33 -5.02
N VAL A 21 18.78 -12.55 -4.71
CA VAL A 21 19.38 -12.18 -3.42
C VAL A 21 19.42 -10.66 -3.28
N ASP A 22 19.86 -9.92 -4.30
CA ASP A 22 19.89 -8.45 -4.28
C ASP A 22 18.49 -7.87 -4.02
N VAL A 23 17.47 -8.37 -4.72
CA VAL A 23 16.07 -7.94 -4.53
C VAL A 23 15.56 -8.29 -3.14
N PHE A 24 15.90 -9.48 -2.61
CA PHE A 24 15.50 -9.86 -1.27
C PHE A 24 16.13 -8.94 -0.21
N ILE A 25 17.42 -8.63 -0.34
CA ILE A 25 18.14 -7.76 0.61
C ILE A 25 17.61 -6.32 0.53
N GLU A 26 17.33 -5.80 -0.66
CA GLU A 26 16.69 -4.49 -0.83
C GLU A 26 15.40 -4.38 -0.01
N GLU A 27 14.53 -5.39 -0.07
CA GLU A 27 13.26 -5.36 0.67
C GLU A 27 13.45 -5.68 2.17
N ALA A 28 14.21 -6.73 2.50
CA ALA A 28 14.34 -7.22 3.88
C ALA A 28 15.24 -6.36 4.78
N PHE A 29 16.16 -5.59 4.18
CA PHE A 29 17.07 -4.69 4.87
C PHE A 29 16.75 -3.23 4.55
N ASN A 30 16.96 -2.77 3.32
CA ASN A 30 16.85 -1.34 3.00
C ASN A 30 15.44 -0.80 3.22
N ARG A 31 14.41 -1.43 2.65
CA ARG A 31 13.01 -0.98 2.81
C ARG A 31 12.52 -1.12 4.24
N ARG A 32 12.82 -2.25 4.88
CA ARG A 32 12.44 -2.53 6.26
C ARG A 32 13.01 -1.51 7.24
N GLU A 33 14.32 -1.23 7.16
CA GLU A 33 14.98 -0.31 8.08
C GLU A 33 14.72 1.16 7.74
N LEU A 34 14.44 1.47 6.47
CA LEU A 34 13.94 2.78 6.08
C LEU A 34 12.56 3.06 6.70
N ALA A 35 11.73 2.04 6.89
CA ALA A 35 10.45 2.21 7.56
C ALA A 35 10.63 2.56 9.06
N ASP A 36 11.51 1.84 9.76
CA ASP A 36 11.90 2.17 11.13
C ASP A 36 12.46 3.59 11.23
N ASN A 37 13.34 3.98 10.30
CA ASN A 37 13.90 5.33 10.21
C ASN A 37 12.80 6.40 10.09
N PHE A 38 11.84 6.20 9.20
CA PHE A 38 10.75 7.16 8.99
C PHE A 38 9.89 7.31 10.26
N CYS A 39 9.45 6.20 10.85
CA CYS A 39 8.62 6.23 12.07
C CYS A 39 9.38 6.80 13.28
N PHE A 40 10.69 6.56 13.38
CA PHE A 40 11.53 7.09 14.45
C PHE A 40 11.74 8.61 14.34
N HIS A 41 11.98 9.12 13.13
CA HIS A 41 12.31 10.54 12.92
C HIS A 41 11.12 11.42 12.54
N THR A 42 9.94 10.85 12.27
CA THR A 42 8.75 11.58 11.86
C THR A 42 7.64 11.37 12.89
N PRO A 43 7.44 12.27 13.87
CA PRO A 43 6.42 12.09 14.91
C PRO A 43 4.99 11.93 14.38
N LEU A 44 4.71 12.46 13.19
CA LEU A 44 3.40 12.36 12.51
C LEU A 44 3.45 11.34 11.36
N TYR A 45 4.17 10.23 11.54
CA TYR A 45 4.38 9.20 10.51
C TYR A 45 3.07 8.58 9.99
N ASP A 46 1.98 8.67 10.75
CA ASP A 46 0.67 8.11 10.46
C ASP A 46 -0.33 9.15 9.93
N ARG A 47 0.13 10.36 9.59
CA ARG A 47 -0.72 11.46 9.10
C ARG A 47 -0.14 12.12 7.86
N LEU A 48 -0.99 12.77 7.08
CA LEU A 48 -0.58 13.50 5.88
C LEU A 48 0.55 14.51 6.16
N GLN A 49 0.56 15.15 7.33
CA GLN A 49 1.60 16.09 7.75
C GLN A 49 3.00 15.47 7.87
N GLY A 50 3.10 14.14 8.02
CA GLY A 50 4.38 13.42 8.00
C GLY A 50 4.94 13.23 6.59
N ALA A 51 4.15 13.47 5.53
CA ALA A 51 4.63 13.40 4.15
C ALA A 51 5.41 14.66 3.74
N ARG A 52 6.13 14.60 2.62
CA ARG A 52 6.84 15.78 2.09
C ARG A 52 5.86 16.85 1.60
N GLN A 53 6.27 18.12 1.65
CA GLN A 53 5.44 19.27 1.28
C GLN A 53 4.78 19.13 -0.11
N TRP A 54 5.52 18.64 -1.12
CA TRP A 54 4.98 18.45 -2.47
C TRP A 54 3.74 17.54 -2.52
N ALA A 55 3.70 16.52 -1.66
CA ALA A 55 2.61 15.57 -1.58
C ALA A 55 1.43 16.17 -0.81
N GLN A 56 1.69 16.91 0.26
CA GLN A 56 0.67 17.66 1.00
C GLN A 56 -0.03 18.66 0.06
N ASP A 57 0.75 19.49 -0.64
CA ASP A 57 0.23 20.52 -1.56
C ASP A 57 -0.61 19.91 -2.68
N THR A 58 -0.14 18.84 -3.31
CA THR A 58 -0.86 18.21 -4.42
C THR A 58 -2.15 17.53 -3.96
N LEU A 59 -2.13 16.88 -2.79
CA LEU A 59 -3.33 16.22 -2.26
C LEU A 59 -4.36 17.24 -1.76
N HIS A 60 -3.93 18.34 -1.12
CA HIS A 60 -4.82 19.43 -0.73
C HIS A 60 -5.44 20.14 -1.93
N LYS A 61 -4.64 20.41 -2.98
CA LYS A 61 -5.16 20.98 -4.23
C LYS A 61 -6.29 20.14 -4.83
N HIS A 62 -6.19 18.82 -4.72
CA HIS A 62 -7.16 17.87 -5.29
C HIS A 62 -8.18 17.35 -4.28
N ALA A 63 -8.20 17.86 -3.05
CA ALA A 63 -9.09 17.40 -1.99
C ALA A 63 -10.58 17.63 -2.33
N GLY A 64 -10.89 18.65 -3.14
CA GLY A 64 -12.26 18.98 -3.59
C GLY A 64 -12.71 18.28 -4.87
N ASP A 65 -11.85 17.46 -5.49
CA ASP A 65 -12.20 16.80 -6.76
C ASP A 65 -13.37 15.84 -6.59
N LYS A 66 -14.28 15.78 -7.56
CA LYS A 66 -15.37 14.78 -7.53
C LYS A 66 -14.78 13.36 -7.65
N ARG A 67 -15.16 12.47 -6.72
CA ARG A 67 -14.91 11.03 -6.81
C ARG A 67 -16.05 10.41 -7.61
N ASP A 68 -15.75 9.71 -8.71
CA ASP A 68 -16.77 9.11 -9.59
C ASP A 68 -17.58 8.03 -8.87
N VAL A 69 -16.89 7.28 -8.01
CA VAL A 69 -17.45 6.32 -7.06
C VAL A 69 -16.80 6.55 -5.71
N ALA A 70 -17.58 6.42 -4.65
CA ALA A 70 -17.11 6.52 -3.27
C ALA A 70 -17.69 5.39 -2.44
N PHE A 71 -16.89 4.87 -1.51
CA PHE A 71 -17.28 3.80 -0.61
C PHE A 71 -17.06 4.23 0.83
N THR A 72 -17.94 3.77 1.72
CA THR A 72 -17.73 3.88 3.16
C THR A 72 -16.65 2.89 3.61
N ARG A 73 -16.00 3.17 4.75
CA ARG A 73 -15.08 2.22 5.38
C ARG A 73 -15.69 0.83 5.55
N ALA A 74 -16.98 0.73 5.91
CA ALA A 74 -17.66 -0.55 6.10
C ALA A 74 -17.84 -1.34 4.79
N GLN A 75 -18.12 -0.65 3.67
CA GLN A 75 -18.15 -1.28 2.35
C GLN A 75 -16.76 -1.75 1.92
N LEU A 76 -15.72 -0.95 2.17
CA LEU A 76 -14.34 -1.36 1.93
C LEU A 76 -13.97 -2.59 2.79
N GLU A 77 -14.25 -2.56 4.08
CA GLU A 77 -13.95 -3.65 5.02
C GLU A 77 -14.60 -4.98 4.62
N SER A 78 -15.84 -4.93 4.13
CA SER A 78 -16.62 -6.08 3.67
C SER A 78 -16.38 -6.48 2.21
N SER A 79 -15.40 -5.89 1.52
CA SER A 79 -15.11 -6.16 0.10
C SER A 79 -16.31 -5.86 -0.84
N GLY A 80 -17.10 -4.84 -0.51
CA GLY A 80 -18.32 -4.43 -1.21
C GLY A 80 -18.10 -3.33 -2.25
N THR A 81 -17.00 -3.38 -3.01
CA THR A 81 -16.72 -2.41 -4.08
C THR A 81 -17.12 -2.96 -5.45
N THR A 82 -17.08 -2.12 -6.48
CA THR A 82 -17.28 -2.54 -7.87
C THR A 82 -16.01 -3.11 -8.53
N ASP A 83 -14.88 -3.16 -7.82
CA ASP A 83 -13.58 -3.64 -8.32
C ASP A 83 -13.28 -5.03 -7.76
N ASP A 84 -13.42 -6.05 -8.61
CA ASP A 84 -13.28 -7.46 -8.22
C ASP A 84 -11.85 -7.80 -7.73
N LEU A 85 -10.82 -7.18 -8.30
CA LEU A 85 -9.44 -7.32 -7.85
C LEU A 85 -9.22 -6.72 -6.46
N TRP A 86 -9.77 -5.52 -6.22
CA TRP A 86 -9.68 -4.90 -4.90
C TRP A 86 -10.41 -5.73 -3.85
N ASN A 87 -11.62 -6.20 -4.17
CA ASN A 87 -12.40 -7.07 -3.30
C ASN A 87 -11.65 -8.38 -3.00
N ALA A 88 -11.05 -9.01 -4.01
CA ALA A 88 -10.23 -10.21 -3.82
C ALA A 88 -8.99 -9.95 -2.95
N ALA A 89 -8.35 -8.79 -3.09
CA ALA A 89 -7.22 -8.41 -2.25
C ALA A 89 -7.64 -8.20 -0.78
N GLN A 90 -8.77 -7.51 -0.55
CA GLN A 90 -9.34 -7.34 0.78
C GLN A 90 -9.74 -8.69 1.40
N ARG A 91 -10.37 -9.59 0.64
CA ARG A 91 -10.68 -10.95 1.11
C ARG A 91 -9.44 -11.76 1.42
N GLN A 92 -8.38 -11.67 0.59
CA GLN A 92 -7.10 -12.29 0.91
C GLN A 92 -6.60 -11.82 2.29
N LEU A 93 -6.62 -10.50 2.53
CA LEU A 93 -6.21 -9.94 3.82
C LEU A 93 -7.03 -10.50 4.98
N VAL A 94 -8.37 -10.48 4.88
CA VAL A 94 -9.27 -10.96 5.94
C VAL A 94 -9.13 -12.47 6.19
N GLN A 95 -8.99 -13.27 5.13
CA GLN A 95 -8.97 -14.74 5.24
C GLN A 95 -7.61 -15.30 5.66
N THR A 96 -6.50 -14.70 5.22
CA THR A 96 -5.14 -15.25 5.45
C THR A 96 -4.32 -14.42 6.43
N GLY A 97 -4.76 -13.21 6.74
CA GLY A 97 -3.99 -12.24 7.50
C GLY A 97 -2.75 -11.72 6.77
N LYS A 98 -2.60 -11.99 5.46
CA LYS A 98 -1.42 -11.58 4.68
C LYS A 98 -1.77 -11.30 3.21
N MET A 99 -1.97 -10.02 2.88
CA MET A 99 -2.13 -9.57 1.51
C MET A 99 -0.79 -9.58 0.76
N HIS A 100 -0.81 -9.96 -0.53
CA HIS A 100 0.37 -9.91 -1.39
C HIS A 100 0.92 -8.48 -1.50
N GLY A 101 2.24 -8.29 -1.40
CA GLY A 101 2.86 -6.95 -1.30
C GLY A 101 2.53 -6.02 -2.47
N PHE A 102 2.54 -6.53 -3.71
CA PHE A 102 2.10 -5.76 -4.89
C PHE A 102 0.65 -5.26 -4.75
N LEU A 103 -0.23 -6.07 -4.17
CA LEU A 103 -1.64 -5.73 -4.01
C LEU A 103 -1.87 -4.75 -2.87
N ARG A 104 -1.03 -4.72 -1.82
CA ARG A 104 -1.12 -3.69 -0.77
C ARG A 104 -1.00 -2.28 -1.34
N GLN A 105 -0.13 -2.10 -2.34
CA GLN A 105 0.03 -0.83 -3.06
C GLN A 105 -1.23 -0.44 -3.83
N TYR A 106 -1.77 -1.38 -4.61
CA TYR A 106 -3.01 -1.17 -5.36
C TYR A 106 -4.17 -0.86 -4.41
N TRP A 107 -4.30 -1.66 -3.36
CA TRP A 107 -5.35 -1.59 -2.36
C TRP A 107 -5.39 -0.23 -1.65
N ALA A 108 -4.26 0.26 -1.13
CA ALA A 108 -4.20 1.55 -0.44
C ALA A 108 -4.44 2.73 -1.40
N LYS A 109 -3.96 2.67 -2.64
CA LYS A 109 -4.22 3.71 -3.65
C LYS A 109 -5.70 3.81 -4.01
N LYS A 110 -6.42 2.69 -4.06
CA LYS A 110 -7.86 2.68 -4.29
C LYS A 110 -8.66 3.24 -3.11
N ILE A 111 -8.21 3.05 -1.88
CA ILE A 111 -8.81 3.72 -0.72
C ILE A 111 -8.73 5.24 -0.88
N LEU A 112 -7.59 5.79 -1.32
CA LEU A 112 -7.48 7.21 -1.65
C LEU A 112 -8.44 7.63 -2.77
N GLU A 113 -8.53 6.85 -3.85
CA GLU A 113 -9.40 7.15 -5.00
C GLU A 113 -10.89 7.21 -4.64
N TRP A 114 -11.32 6.39 -3.68
CA TRP A 114 -12.75 6.22 -3.32
C TRP A 114 -13.16 6.85 -2.00
N CYS A 115 -12.22 7.46 -1.27
CA CYS A 115 -12.53 8.22 -0.06
C CYS A 115 -13.03 9.62 -0.42
N ALA A 116 -14.34 9.84 -0.25
CA ALA A 116 -14.95 11.15 -0.46
C ALA A 116 -14.48 12.19 0.57
N ASP A 117 -14.16 11.75 1.79
CA ASP A 117 -13.79 12.61 2.91
C ASP A 117 -12.32 13.09 2.86
N GLY A 118 -11.57 12.69 1.84
CA GLY A 118 -10.23 13.20 1.58
C GLY A 118 -9.07 12.27 2.00
N PRO A 119 -7.83 12.72 1.74
CA PRO A 119 -6.63 11.90 1.93
C PRO A 119 -6.37 11.58 3.40
N GLU A 120 -6.64 12.49 4.34
CA GLU A 120 -6.48 12.24 5.78
C GLU A 120 -7.35 11.07 6.26
N VAL A 121 -8.61 11.03 5.82
CA VAL A 121 -9.53 9.94 6.15
C VAL A 121 -9.14 8.64 5.43
N ALA A 122 -8.64 8.73 4.19
CA ALA A 122 -8.14 7.57 3.45
C ALA A 122 -6.95 6.90 4.19
N ILE A 123 -6.02 7.69 4.74
CA ILE A 123 -4.91 7.19 5.56
C ILE A 123 -5.44 6.46 6.79
N GLN A 124 -6.37 7.08 7.53
CA GLN A 124 -6.97 6.47 8.72
C GLN A 124 -7.66 5.14 8.41
N TRP A 125 -8.42 5.06 7.31
CA TRP A 125 -9.08 3.83 6.89
C TRP A 125 -8.09 2.74 6.49
N ALA A 126 -7.06 3.09 5.73
CA ALA A 126 -6.02 2.14 5.32
C ALA A 126 -5.25 1.60 6.53
N ILE A 127 -4.90 2.46 7.49
CA ILE A 127 -4.23 2.05 8.75
C ILE A 127 -5.13 1.13 9.55
N TYR A 128 -6.39 1.53 9.76
CA TYR A 128 -7.36 0.71 10.50
C TYR A 128 -7.52 -0.69 9.90
N LEU A 129 -7.70 -0.79 8.57
CA LEU A 129 -7.88 -2.08 7.92
C LEU A 129 -6.58 -2.91 7.92
N ASN A 130 -5.41 -2.30 7.74
CA ASN A 130 -4.15 -3.00 7.83
C ASN A 130 -3.92 -3.56 9.24
N ASP A 131 -4.03 -2.72 10.26
CA ASP A 131 -3.71 -3.09 11.64
C ASP A 131 -4.74 -4.06 12.23
N ARG A 132 -5.98 -4.04 11.73
CA ARG A 132 -7.03 -4.97 12.15
C ARG A 132 -6.85 -6.39 11.61
N TYR A 133 -6.38 -6.54 10.37
CA TYR A 133 -6.41 -7.83 9.67
C TYR A 133 -5.03 -8.39 9.33
N SER A 134 -4.00 -7.56 9.16
CA SER A 134 -2.65 -8.03 8.83
C SER A 134 -1.98 -8.65 10.06
N LEU A 135 -1.50 -9.89 9.94
CA LEU A 135 -0.64 -10.53 10.95
C LEU A 135 0.71 -9.79 11.12
N ASP A 136 1.12 -9.06 10.08
CA ASP A 136 2.29 -8.19 10.03
C ASP A 136 1.91 -6.69 10.13
N GLY A 137 0.72 -6.39 10.68
CA GLY A 137 0.23 -5.02 10.94
C GLY A 137 0.79 -4.42 12.22
N THR A 138 0.37 -3.18 12.53
CA THR A 138 0.86 -2.40 13.70
C THR A 138 2.40 -2.35 13.75
N ASP A 139 2.98 -2.14 12.58
CA ASP A 139 4.41 -2.22 12.30
C ASP A 139 4.84 -1.00 11.46
N PRO A 140 6.07 -0.46 11.63
CA PRO A 140 6.58 0.65 10.81
C PRO A 140 6.41 0.43 9.30
N ASN A 141 6.58 -0.81 8.81
CA ASN A 141 6.38 -1.13 7.39
C ASN A 141 4.93 -0.94 6.95
N GLY A 142 3.96 -1.20 7.84
CA GLY A 142 2.54 -0.95 7.59
C GLY A 142 2.27 0.53 7.37
N TYR A 143 2.70 1.38 8.32
CA TYR A 143 2.53 2.83 8.22
C TYR A 143 3.23 3.40 6.98
N VAL A 144 4.50 3.05 6.78
CA VAL A 144 5.30 3.57 5.66
C VAL A 144 4.79 3.06 4.32
N GLY A 145 4.32 1.81 4.23
CA GLY A 145 3.71 1.27 3.02
C GLY A 145 2.42 2.01 2.64
N ILE A 146 1.58 2.35 3.61
CA ILE A 146 0.36 3.16 3.40
C ILE A 146 0.73 4.59 3.00
N MET A 147 1.68 5.21 3.70
CA MET A 147 2.13 6.57 3.41
C MET A 147 2.86 6.69 2.06
N TRP A 148 3.58 5.65 1.64
CA TRP A 148 4.12 5.54 0.28
C TRP A 148 2.99 5.48 -0.75
N ALA A 149 1.96 4.68 -0.49
CA ALA A 149 0.86 4.47 -1.42
C ALA A 149 -0.04 5.70 -1.57
N ILE A 150 -0.40 6.36 -0.46
CA ILE A 150 -1.36 7.46 -0.42
C ILE A 150 -0.68 8.82 -0.54
N CYS A 151 0.50 9.00 0.07
CA CYS A 151 1.17 10.30 0.18
C CYS A 151 2.55 10.35 -0.50
N GLY A 152 2.97 9.30 -1.21
CA GLY A 152 4.24 9.30 -1.93
C GLY A 152 5.48 9.41 -1.04
N VAL A 153 5.40 9.02 0.24
CA VAL A 153 6.58 8.91 1.11
C VAL A 153 7.59 7.95 0.49
N HIS A 154 8.85 8.37 0.36
CA HIS A 154 9.91 7.66 -0.38
C HIS A 154 9.63 7.39 -1.88
N ASP A 155 8.67 8.10 -2.48
CA ASP A 155 8.44 8.13 -3.93
C ASP A 155 8.70 9.54 -4.49
N GLN A 156 8.67 9.65 -5.81
CA GLN A 156 8.73 10.91 -6.55
C GLN A 156 7.35 11.37 -7.02
N GLY A 157 7.25 12.60 -7.52
CA GLY A 157 6.06 13.10 -8.18
C GLY A 157 5.86 12.48 -9.57
N TRP A 158 4.60 12.22 -9.92
CA TRP A 158 4.15 11.68 -11.20
C TRP A 158 3.27 12.70 -11.95
N PRO A 159 2.95 12.46 -13.24
CA PRO A 159 2.03 13.33 -13.98
C PRO A 159 0.72 13.56 -13.20
N GLU A 160 0.32 14.83 -13.12
CA GLU A 160 -0.80 15.26 -12.28
C GLU A 160 -2.14 14.70 -12.78
N ARG A 161 -2.99 14.30 -11.84
CA ARG A 161 -4.26 13.61 -12.09
C ARG A 161 -5.30 14.05 -11.06
N ARG A 162 -6.57 14.05 -11.47
CA ARG A 162 -7.72 14.26 -10.57
C ARG A 162 -7.68 13.29 -9.38
N ILE A 163 -7.96 13.76 -8.16
CA ILE A 163 -7.91 13.03 -6.89
C ILE A 163 -6.47 12.76 -6.40
N PHE A 164 -5.62 12.14 -7.22
CA PHE A 164 -4.27 11.76 -6.81
C PHE A 164 -3.26 12.90 -6.81
N GLY A 165 -3.55 13.99 -7.52
CA GLY A 165 -2.54 14.99 -7.86
C GLY A 165 -1.33 14.32 -8.51
N LYS A 166 -0.16 14.53 -7.94
CA LYS A 166 1.12 13.95 -8.39
C LYS A 166 1.50 12.63 -7.71
N VAL A 167 0.63 12.05 -6.88
CA VAL A 167 0.89 10.72 -6.28
C VAL A 167 0.80 9.64 -7.37
N ARG A 168 1.70 8.66 -7.32
CA ARG A 168 1.75 7.56 -8.29
C ARG A 168 0.40 6.86 -8.39
N TYR A 169 -0.16 6.80 -9.60
CA TYR A 169 -1.41 6.12 -9.86
C TYR A 169 -1.21 4.62 -10.19
N MET A 170 -2.16 3.79 -9.79
CA MET A 170 -2.27 2.39 -10.22
C MET A 170 -3.71 2.09 -10.62
N CYS A 171 -3.90 1.35 -11.71
CA CYS A 171 -5.22 0.93 -12.18
C CYS A 171 -5.31 -0.57 -12.42
N TYR A 172 -6.55 -1.05 -12.45
CA TYR A 172 -6.91 -2.42 -12.75
C TYR A 172 -6.24 -2.95 -14.02
N ASN A 173 -6.35 -2.22 -15.13
CA ASN A 173 -5.74 -2.59 -16.41
C ASN A 173 -4.21 -2.63 -16.36
N GLY A 174 -3.58 -1.85 -15.47
CA GLY A 174 -2.15 -1.93 -15.21
C GLY A 174 -1.76 -3.24 -14.52
N CYS A 175 -2.58 -3.72 -13.57
CA CYS A 175 -2.33 -4.97 -12.84
C CYS A 175 -2.36 -6.20 -13.76
N ARG A 176 -3.24 -6.19 -14.78
CA ARG A 176 -3.36 -7.28 -15.78
C ARG A 176 -2.08 -7.55 -16.58
N ARG A 177 -1.13 -6.59 -16.60
CA ARG A 177 0.16 -6.76 -17.29
C ARG A 177 1.18 -7.53 -16.45
N TRP A 178 0.95 -7.64 -15.14
CA TRP A 178 1.90 -8.24 -14.20
C TRP A 178 1.52 -9.66 -13.79
N PHE A 179 0.23 -9.98 -13.72
CA PHE A 179 -0.26 -11.32 -13.34
C PHE A 179 -1.69 -11.57 -13.85
N SER A 180 -2.13 -12.83 -13.77
CA SER A 180 -3.51 -13.22 -14.10
C SER A 180 -4.49 -12.76 -13.02
N VAL A 181 -5.14 -11.62 -13.25
CA VAL A 181 -6.19 -11.09 -12.37
C VAL A 181 -7.35 -12.08 -12.19
N PRO A 182 -7.92 -12.71 -13.25
CA PRO A 182 -9.02 -13.65 -13.08
C PRO A 182 -8.68 -14.85 -12.19
N THR A 183 -7.44 -15.35 -12.29
CA THR A 183 -6.97 -16.47 -11.45
C THR A 183 -6.79 -16.05 -9.99
N PHE A 184 -6.35 -14.82 -9.73
CA PHE A 184 -6.27 -14.30 -8.37
C PHE A 184 -7.67 -14.07 -7.78
N VAL A 185 -8.57 -13.47 -8.55
CA VAL A 185 -9.96 -13.21 -8.14
C VAL A 185 -10.72 -14.50 -7.86
N SER A 186 -10.57 -15.55 -8.69
CA SER A 186 -11.25 -16.83 -8.45
C SER A 186 -10.79 -17.50 -7.15
N ARG A 187 -9.50 -17.38 -6.81
CA ARG A 187 -8.91 -17.92 -5.58
C ARG A 187 -9.47 -17.26 -4.32
N PHE A 188 -9.82 -15.99 -4.40
CA PHE A 188 -10.40 -15.21 -3.29
C PHE A 188 -11.76 -14.66 -3.72
N SER A 189 -12.65 -15.54 -4.13
CA SER A 189 -14.06 -15.23 -4.46
C SER A 189 -14.91 -15.18 -3.19
N ASP A 190 -16.14 -14.66 -3.31
CA ASP A 190 -17.13 -14.76 -2.24
C ASP A 190 -17.52 -16.24 -2.05
N ALA A 191 -17.68 -16.66 -0.79
CA ALA A 191 -18.11 -18.02 -0.45
C ALA A 191 -19.58 -18.26 -0.79
#